data_AF-T0NGG8-F1
#
_entry.id   AF-T0NGG8-F1
#
_cell.length_a   1.000
_cell.length_b   1.000
_cell.length_c   1.000
_cell.angle_alpha   90.00
_cell.angle_beta   90.00
_cell.angle_gamma   90.00
#
_symmetry.space_group_name_H-M   'P 1'
#
loop_
_entity.id
_entity.type
_entity.pdbx_description
1 polymer ?
#
loop_
_entity_poly.entity_id
_entity_poly.type
_entity_poly.pdbx_seq_one_letter_code
_entity_poly.pdbx_strand_id
1 'polypeptide(L)'
;MNKKLNVALIIIIAVILIFSSLIIIEPREHTKYISETDFRSNLQVNMQANLTNNGLYSSSTLYNPGVVYQHILKNMTVYINGNFLSSGKQSVIISYTIYVDSANPSWNKTFASNVTGFTFSGSHSIHYMVIPLNLSYLYNQSANIDNQLGYNSQPSTVGVNVTVTNPNHSVSSSTDITISQGNEKYLISYGKPADLTGTTQLKDSYGHRPFVNIPIIYGYIVTLLAVTALVFLIVSYIGLPRKKNKMEVILGEYGDRIIDIDVMPKGGIVRVDSFEELIKLSDAYHEPLFNIRRENMFFVSHDFKNYIFPGFGDKK
;
A
#
# COMPACT_ATOMS: atom_id res chain seq x y z
N MET A 1 47.05 21.30 -6.77
CA MET A 1 45.91 21.33 -7.73
C MET A 1 45.86 22.70 -8.41
N ASN A 2 45.68 22.76 -9.73
CA ASN A 2 45.71 24.03 -10.49
C ASN A 2 44.44 24.86 -10.17
N LYS A 3 44.59 26.08 -9.63
CA LYS A 3 43.46 26.93 -9.22
C LYS A 3 42.45 27.17 -10.35
N LYS A 4 42.92 27.26 -11.60
CA LYS A 4 42.05 27.45 -12.78
C LYS A 4 41.18 26.21 -13.07
N LEU A 5 41.69 25.01 -12.80
CA LEU A 5 40.96 23.75 -12.98
C LEU A 5 39.80 23.62 -11.97
N ASN A 6 40.03 24.01 -10.72
CA ASN A 6 39.01 23.92 -9.67
C ASN A 6 37.85 24.90 -9.92
N VAL A 7 38.16 26.11 -10.38
CA VAL A 7 37.13 27.10 -10.74
C VAL A 7 36.28 26.59 -11.90
N ALA A 8 36.90 26.00 -12.93
CA ALA A 8 36.17 25.41 -14.05
C ALA A 8 35.24 24.26 -13.61
N LEU A 9 35.70 23.38 -12.71
CA LEU A 9 34.90 22.29 -12.16
C LEU A 9 33.69 22.77 -11.36
N ILE A 10 33.86 23.81 -10.53
CA ILE A 10 32.76 24.40 -9.77
C ILE A 10 31.68 24.97 -10.71
N ILE A 11 32.10 25.66 -11.78
CA ILE A 11 31.16 26.22 -12.78
C ILE A 11 30.38 25.11 -13.47
N ILE A 12 31.05 24.02 -13.88
CA ILE A 12 30.38 22.87 -14.52
C ILE A 12 29.35 22.24 -13.58
N ILE A 13 29.70 22.01 -12.32
CA ILE A 13 28.78 21.44 -11.32
C ILE A 13 27.58 22.37 -11.08
N ALA A 14 27.81 23.68 -10.99
CA ALA A 14 26.73 24.67 -10.83
C ALA A 14 25.74 24.64 -12.01
N VAL A 15 26.24 24.52 -13.25
CA VAL A 15 25.40 24.39 -14.45
C VAL A 15 24.58 23.10 -14.40
N ILE A 16 25.18 21.97 -14.03
CA ILE A 16 24.47 20.68 -13.88
C ILE A 16 23.35 20.79 -12.83
N LEU A 17 23.61 21.45 -11.71
CA LEU A 17 22.60 21.69 -10.66
C LEU A 17 21.42 22.49 -11.19
N ILE A 18 21.67 23.59 -11.92
CA ILE A 18 20.61 24.42 -12.51
C ILE A 18 19.75 23.58 -13.46
N PHE A 19 20.35 22.85 -14.40
CA PHE A 19 19.59 22.01 -15.33
C PHE A 19 18.83 20.87 -14.63
N SER A 20 19.42 20.25 -13.60
CA SER A 20 18.73 19.21 -12.82
C SER A 20 17.52 19.76 -12.07
N SER A 21 17.61 20.98 -11.55
CA SER A 21 16.51 21.64 -10.84
C SER A 21 15.35 22.00 -11.77
N LEU A 22 15.64 22.41 -13.02
CA LEU A 22 14.61 22.66 -14.03
C LEU A 22 13.79 21.39 -14.34
N ILE A 23 14.45 20.23 -14.47
CA ILE A 23 13.78 18.94 -14.69
C ILE A 23 12.84 18.57 -13.53
N ILE A 24 13.17 18.98 -12.30
CA ILE A 24 12.36 18.69 -11.11
C ILE A 24 11.16 19.64 -11.03
N ILE A 25 11.32 20.91 -11.43
CA ILE A 25 10.30 21.97 -11.28
C ILE A 25 9.29 21.96 -12.43
N GLU A 26 9.63 21.43 -13.60
CA GLU A 26 8.74 21.46 -14.76
C GLU A 26 7.41 20.71 -14.55
N PRO A 27 6.29 21.29 -15.04
CA PRO A 27 4.97 20.67 -14.94
C PRO A 27 4.92 19.35 -15.74
N ARG A 28 4.29 18.33 -15.14
CA ARG A 28 4.24 16.97 -15.66
C ARG A 28 2.80 16.53 -15.91
N GLU A 29 2.63 15.57 -16.80
CA GLU A 29 1.35 14.87 -16.92
C GLU A 29 1.14 14.04 -15.66
N HIS A 30 0.09 14.39 -14.91
CA HIS A 30 -0.39 13.58 -13.81
C HIS A 30 -1.48 12.67 -14.36
N THR A 31 -1.27 11.35 -14.23
CA THR A 31 -2.33 10.38 -14.46
C THR A 31 -3.10 10.20 -13.15
N LYS A 32 -4.40 10.49 -13.17
CA LYS A 32 -5.33 10.14 -12.09
C LYS A 32 -6.31 9.11 -12.59
N TYR A 33 -6.53 8.06 -11.78
CA TYR A 33 -7.61 7.12 -12.02
C TYR A 33 -8.87 7.63 -11.31
N ILE A 34 -9.92 7.94 -12.06
CA ILE A 34 -11.21 8.35 -11.52
C ILE A 34 -12.14 7.14 -11.62
N SER A 35 -12.81 6.79 -10.53
CA SER A 35 -13.80 5.71 -10.53
C SER A 35 -15.15 6.29 -10.96
N GLU A 36 -15.67 5.84 -12.10
CA GLU A 36 -17.01 6.19 -12.57
C GLU A 36 -17.92 4.96 -12.45
N THR A 37 -19.14 5.15 -11.94
CA THR A 37 -20.14 4.07 -11.93
C THR A 37 -20.65 3.89 -13.34
N ASP A 38 -20.18 2.85 -14.02
CA ASP A 38 -20.43 2.61 -15.44
C ASP A 38 -21.52 1.58 -15.67
N PHE A 39 -21.92 0.84 -14.64
CA PHE A 39 -22.97 -0.17 -14.71
C PHE A 39 -23.82 -0.19 -13.44
N ARG A 40 -25.15 -0.20 -13.60
CA ARG A 40 -26.11 -0.48 -12.52
C ARG A 40 -27.20 -1.40 -13.05
N SER A 41 -27.51 -2.45 -12.30
CA SER A 41 -28.69 -3.28 -12.57
C SER A 41 -29.52 -3.48 -11.30
N ASN A 42 -30.83 -3.49 -11.49
CA ASN A 42 -31.80 -3.96 -10.50
C ASN A 42 -32.64 -5.04 -11.18
N LEU A 43 -32.57 -6.26 -10.67
CA LEU A 43 -33.38 -7.38 -11.14
C LEU A 43 -34.32 -7.83 -10.03
N GLN A 44 -35.58 -8.02 -10.39
CA GLN A 44 -36.65 -8.44 -9.49
C GLN A 44 -37.35 -9.65 -10.07
N VAL A 45 -37.72 -10.57 -9.19
CA VAL A 45 -38.50 -11.73 -9.54
C VAL A 45 -39.84 -11.57 -8.87
N ASN A 46 -40.90 -11.59 -9.67
CA ASN A 46 -42.26 -11.49 -9.21
C ASN A 46 -43.04 -12.68 -9.74
N MET A 47 -44.03 -13.15 -8.99
CA MET A 47 -44.95 -14.16 -9.45
C MET A 47 -46.31 -13.51 -9.62
N GLN A 48 -46.78 -13.39 -10.86
CA GLN A 48 -48.17 -13.01 -11.10
C GLN A 48 -48.98 -14.29 -11.05
N ALA A 49 -49.59 -14.53 -9.90
CA ALA A 49 -50.55 -15.58 -9.76
C ALA A 49 -51.93 -14.92 -9.65
N ASN A 50 -52.87 -15.33 -10.50
CA ASN A 50 -54.29 -15.05 -10.31
C ASN A 50 -54.76 -15.85 -9.08
N LEU A 51 -54.26 -15.47 -7.91
CA LEU A 51 -54.60 -16.08 -6.63
C LEU A 51 -55.93 -15.48 -6.22
N THR A 52 -56.90 -16.33 -5.94
CA THR A 52 -58.15 -15.89 -5.31
C THR A 52 -57.81 -15.12 -4.05
N ASN A 53 -58.32 -13.88 -3.95
CA ASN A 53 -58.02 -12.93 -2.87
C ASN A 53 -58.05 -13.63 -1.50
N ASN A 54 -56.93 -13.58 -0.78
CA ASN A 54 -56.94 -13.92 0.64
C ASN A 54 -57.67 -12.78 1.37
N GLY A 55 -58.75 -13.09 2.08
CA GLY A 55 -59.54 -12.10 2.82
C GLY A 55 -58.77 -11.36 3.93
N LEU A 56 -57.51 -11.71 4.18
CA LEU A 56 -56.63 -11.07 5.16
C LEU A 56 -55.85 -9.87 4.63
N TYR A 57 -55.71 -9.68 3.30
CA TYR A 57 -54.89 -8.59 2.74
C TYR A 57 -55.58 -7.91 1.55
N SER A 58 -55.89 -6.62 1.67
CA SER A 58 -56.63 -5.83 0.67
C SER A 58 -55.73 -5.02 -0.29
N SER A 59 -54.42 -5.20 -0.27
CA SER A 59 -53.45 -4.41 -1.04
C SER A 59 -52.42 -5.28 -1.76
N SER A 60 -51.95 -4.82 -2.93
CA SER A 60 -50.84 -5.45 -3.67
C SER A 60 -49.62 -5.58 -2.77
N THR A 61 -49.15 -6.81 -2.62
CA THR A 61 -48.12 -7.27 -1.69
C THR A 61 -46.86 -6.40 -1.72
N LEU A 62 -46.59 -5.72 -0.61
CA LEU A 62 -45.31 -5.06 -0.32
C LEU A 62 -44.20 -6.11 -0.19
N TYR A 63 -43.01 -5.75 -0.64
CA TYR A 63 -41.75 -6.49 -0.50
C TYR A 63 -41.52 -6.85 0.98
N ASN A 64 -41.89 -8.08 1.36
CA ASN A 64 -41.76 -8.68 2.70
C ASN A 64 -42.69 -8.07 3.79
N PRO A 65 -43.36 -8.89 4.64
CA PRO A 65 -43.13 -10.32 4.90
C PRO A 65 -43.82 -11.25 3.91
N GLY A 66 -43.31 -12.48 3.77
CA GLY A 66 -43.88 -13.54 2.93
C GLY A 66 -45.39 -13.74 3.08
N VAL A 67 -46.03 -14.16 2.00
CA VAL A 67 -47.49 -14.18 1.89
C VAL A 67 -48.00 -15.61 2.01
N VAL A 68 -48.98 -15.80 2.88
CA VAL A 68 -49.60 -17.10 3.14
C VAL A 68 -50.88 -17.23 2.32
N TYR A 69 -51.01 -18.31 1.55
CA TYR A 69 -52.19 -18.62 0.75
C TYR A 69 -52.80 -19.94 1.19
N GLN A 70 -54.14 -20.04 1.18
CA GLN A 70 -54.84 -21.30 1.45
C GLN A 70 -54.76 -22.24 0.24
N HIS A 71 -54.89 -21.69 -0.96
CA HIS A 71 -54.80 -22.44 -2.22
C HIS A 71 -53.98 -21.65 -3.24
N ILE A 72 -53.12 -22.35 -3.99
CA ILE A 72 -52.37 -21.79 -5.12
C ILE A 72 -52.63 -22.62 -6.38
N LEU A 73 -52.50 -21.99 -7.54
CA LEU A 73 -52.59 -22.69 -8.81
C LEU A 73 -51.43 -23.68 -8.96
N LYS A 74 -51.72 -24.86 -9.53
CA LYS A 74 -50.73 -25.92 -9.73
C LYS A 74 -49.73 -25.61 -10.86
N ASN A 75 -50.15 -24.79 -11.81
CA ASN A 75 -49.33 -24.23 -12.87
C ASN A 75 -49.24 -22.73 -12.67
N MET A 76 -48.03 -22.21 -12.54
CA MET A 76 -47.76 -20.80 -12.29
C MET A 76 -46.67 -20.31 -13.24
N THR A 77 -46.58 -18.99 -13.36
CA THR A 77 -45.53 -18.33 -14.12
C THR A 77 -44.78 -17.38 -13.21
N VAL A 78 -43.47 -17.55 -13.14
CA VAL A 78 -42.56 -16.60 -12.53
C VAL A 78 -42.07 -15.63 -13.60
N TYR A 79 -42.16 -14.33 -13.30
CA TYR A 79 -41.76 -13.25 -14.19
C TYR A 79 -40.53 -12.57 -13.62
N ILE A 80 -39.52 -12.44 -14.46
CA ILE A 80 -38.33 -11.67 -14.14
C ILE A 80 -38.43 -10.32 -14.84
N ASN A 81 -38.30 -9.25 -14.06
CA ASN A 81 -38.25 -7.87 -14.52
C ASN A 81 -36.92 -7.26 -14.09
N GLY A 82 -36.28 -6.51 -14.98
CA GLY A 82 -35.00 -5.88 -14.65
C GLY A 82 -34.76 -4.60 -15.42
N ASN A 83 -34.08 -3.66 -14.77
CA ASN A 83 -33.60 -2.44 -15.39
C ASN A 83 -32.08 -2.40 -15.32
N PHE A 84 -31.45 -2.12 -16.46
CA PHE A 84 -30.01 -2.12 -16.66
C PHE A 84 -29.59 -0.77 -17.24
N LEU A 85 -28.60 -0.15 -16.62
CA LEU A 85 -28.04 1.13 -17.03
C LEU A 85 -26.54 0.96 -17.22
N SER A 86 -26.01 1.46 -18.33
CA SER A 86 -24.59 1.42 -18.64
C SER A 86 -24.14 2.64 -19.44
N SER A 87 -22.99 3.22 -19.09
CA SER A 87 -22.36 4.27 -19.88
C SER A 87 -21.63 3.73 -21.12
N GLY A 88 -21.21 2.47 -21.10
CA GLY A 88 -20.53 1.78 -22.20
C GLY A 88 -21.29 0.56 -22.73
N LYS A 89 -20.69 -0.15 -23.68
CA LYS A 89 -21.20 -1.45 -24.14
C LYS A 89 -20.91 -2.51 -23.07
N GLN A 90 -21.96 -3.06 -22.46
CA GLN A 90 -21.88 -4.06 -21.39
C GLN A 90 -22.63 -5.33 -21.79
N SER A 91 -22.07 -6.47 -21.38
CA SER A 91 -22.73 -7.77 -21.51
C SER A 91 -23.32 -8.17 -20.17
N VAL A 92 -24.51 -8.76 -20.19
CA VAL A 92 -25.20 -9.27 -19.01
C VAL A 92 -25.62 -10.69 -19.28
N ILE A 93 -25.39 -11.56 -18.30
CA ILE A 93 -25.84 -12.94 -18.29
C ILE A 93 -26.87 -13.06 -17.18
N ILE A 94 -28.04 -13.59 -17.52
CA ILE A 94 -29.09 -13.95 -16.56
C ILE A 94 -29.24 -15.46 -16.60
N SER A 95 -28.99 -16.10 -15.45
CA SER A 95 -29.27 -17.51 -15.25
C SER A 95 -30.40 -17.68 -14.26
N TYR A 96 -31.22 -18.72 -14.45
CA TYR A 96 -32.17 -19.16 -13.43
C TYR A 96 -32.03 -20.64 -13.18
N THR A 97 -32.36 -21.05 -11.97
CA THR A 97 -32.45 -22.44 -11.54
C THR A 97 -33.77 -22.67 -10.82
N ILE A 98 -34.46 -23.74 -11.19
CA ILE A 98 -35.63 -24.26 -10.47
C ILE A 98 -35.16 -25.46 -9.67
N TYR A 99 -35.33 -25.41 -8.37
CA TYR A 99 -34.89 -26.45 -7.44
C TYR A 99 -35.99 -26.83 -6.47
N VAL A 100 -35.85 -28.02 -5.89
CA VAL A 100 -36.66 -28.48 -4.77
C VAL A 100 -35.74 -28.85 -3.63
N ASP A 101 -36.07 -28.33 -2.45
CA ASP A 101 -35.43 -28.63 -1.19
C ASP A 101 -36.37 -29.45 -0.30
N SER A 102 -35.91 -30.62 0.12
CA SER A 102 -36.53 -31.38 1.20
C SER A 102 -35.67 -31.22 2.46
N ALA A 103 -36.33 -30.93 3.58
CA ALA A 103 -35.65 -30.80 4.87
C ALA A 103 -35.52 -32.14 5.61
N ASN A 104 -36.37 -33.13 5.29
CA ASN A 104 -36.39 -34.43 5.95
C ASN A 104 -36.95 -35.51 5.01
N PRO A 105 -36.10 -36.34 4.37
CA PRO A 105 -34.63 -36.32 4.43
C PRO A 105 -34.05 -35.06 3.78
N SER A 106 -32.90 -34.59 4.26
CA SER A 106 -32.26 -33.38 3.72
C SER A 106 -31.65 -33.63 2.35
N TRP A 107 -32.23 -33.08 1.29
CA TRP A 107 -31.66 -33.08 -0.06
C TRP A 107 -32.13 -31.86 -0.87
N ASN A 108 -31.31 -31.46 -1.84
CA ASN A 108 -31.63 -30.44 -2.85
C ASN A 108 -31.48 -31.09 -4.24
N LYS A 109 -32.43 -30.81 -5.14
CA LYS A 109 -32.31 -31.19 -6.54
C LYS A 109 -32.72 -30.06 -7.47
N THR A 110 -31.87 -29.75 -8.42
CA THR A 110 -32.19 -28.86 -9.55
C THR A 110 -32.98 -29.62 -10.61
N PHE A 111 -34.13 -29.10 -10.99
CA PHE A 111 -35.02 -29.68 -12.01
C PHE A 111 -34.92 -28.98 -13.36
N ALA A 112 -34.61 -27.68 -13.36
CA ALA A 112 -34.38 -26.93 -14.57
C ALA A 112 -33.35 -25.83 -14.33
N SER A 113 -32.58 -25.53 -15.37
CA SER A 113 -31.68 -24.38 -15.39
C SER A 113 -31.60 -23.83 -16.80
N ASN A 114 -31.56 -22.52 -16.93
CA ASN A 114 -31.34 -21.86 -18.21
C ASN A 114 -30.42 -20.66 -18.03
N VAL A 115 -29.68 -20.33 -19.08
CA VAL A 115 -28.77 -19.20 -19.14
C VAL A 115 -29.09 -18.42 -20.41
N THR A 116 -29.38 -17.14 -20.24
CA THR A 116 -29.61 -16.20 -21.33
C THR A 116 -28.66 -15.04 -21.18
N GLY A 117 -28.26 -14.43 -22.30
CA GLY A 117 -27.35 -13.30 -22.28
C GLY A 117 -27.72 -12.28 -23.33
N PHE A 118 -27.41 -11.03 -23.04
CA PHE A 118 -27.58 -9.93 -23.98
C PHE A 118 -26.48 -8.89 -23.76
N THR A 119 -26.30 -8.04 -24.76
CA THR A 119 -25.35 -6.93 -24.72
C THR A 119 -26.12 -5.64 -24.97
N PHE A 120 -25.82 -4.60 -24.20
CA PHE A 120 -26.53 -3.31 -24.30
C PHE A 120 -25.58 -2.13 -24.02
N SER A 121 -26.04 -0.92 -24.33
CA SER A 121 -25.40 0.36 -23.99
C SER A 121 -26.51 1.37 -23.70
N GLY A 122 -26.31 2.26 -22.72
CA GLY A 122 -27.39 3.15 -22.26
C GLY A 122 -28.35 2.43 -21.33
N SER A 123 -29.66 2.57 -21.57
CA SER A 123 -30.70 1.90 -20.78
C SER A 123 -31.24 0.67 -21.48
N HIS A 124 -31.44 -0.42 -20.74
CA HIS A 124 -32.12 -1.62 -21.21
C HIS A 124 -33.05 -2.15 -20.12
N SER A 125 -34.26 -2.54 -20.51
CA SER A 125 -35.24 -3.10 -19.58
C SER A 125 -35.72 -4.44 -20.09
N ILE A 126 -35.68 -5.43 -19.21
CA ILE A 126 -36.28 -6.73 -19.45
C ILE A 126 -37.64 -6.71 -18.79
N HIS A 127 -38.65 -6.90 -19.62
CA HIS A 127 -40.02 -7.06 -19.19
C HIS A 127 -40.43 -8.51 -19.44
N TYR A 128 -40.81 -9.20 -18.36
CA TYR A 128 -41.46 -10.51 -18.43
C TYR A 128 -40.63 -11.62 -19.09
N MET A 129 -39.38 -11.83 -18.67
CA MET A 129 -38.80 -13.16 -18.90
C MET A 129 -39.61 -14.17 -18.08
N VAL A 130 -40.18 -15.16 -18.76
CA VAL A 130 -41.18 -16.10 -18.22
C VAL A 130 -40.52 -17.43 -17.87
N ILE A 131 -40.71 -17.87 -16.63
CA ILE A 131 -40.33 -19.20 -16.16
C ILE A 131 -41.62 -19.95 -15.81
N PRO A 132 -42.03 -20.94 -16.62
CA PRO A 132 -43.19 -21.77 -16.32
C PRO A 132 -42.86 -22.73 -15.17
N LEU A 133 -43.80 -22.86 -14.22
CA LEU A 133 -43.63 -23.60 -12.98
C LEU A 133 -44.81 -24.57 -12.80
N ASN A 134 -44.53 -25.87 -12.91
CA ASN A 134 -45.50 -26.92 -12.63
C ASN A 134 -45.24 -27.51 -11.24
N LEU A 135 -45.89 -26.94 -10.24
CA LEU A 135 -45.71 -27.35 -8.85
C LEU A 135 -46.14 -28.78 -8.60
N SER A 136 -47.22 -29.24 -9.26
CA SER A 136 -47.68 -30.62 -9.07
C SER A 136 -46.64 -31.63 -9.55
N TYR A 137 -45.99 -31.36 -10.69
CA TYR A 137 -44.89 -32.19 -11.14
C TYR A 137 -43.73 -32.18 -10.14
N LEU A 138 -43.29 -31.01 -9.68
CA LEU A 138 -42.15 -30.89 -8.77
C LEU A 138 -42.40 -31.55 -7.41
N TYR A 139 -43.58 -31.35 -6.80
CA TYR A 139 -43.94 -32.01 -5.55
C TYR A 139 -44.08 -33.53 -5.71
N ASN A 140 -44.66 -34.01 -6.82
CA ASN A 140 -44.72 -35.45 -7.10
C ASN A 140 -43.32 -36.06 -7.27
N GLN A 141 -42.40 -35.36 -7.94
CA GLN A 141 -41.01 -35.80 -8.06
C GLN A 141 -40.29 -35.81 -6.70
N SER A 142 -40.55 -34.81 -5.86
CA SER A 142 -40.04 -34.76 -4.49
C SER A 142 -40.48 -35.97 -3.68
N ALA A 143 -41.78 -36.28 -3.69
CA ALA A 143 -42.34 -37.44 -3.00
C ALA A 143 -41.72 -38.76 -3.50
N ASN A 144 -41.52 -38.87 -4.82
CA ASN A 144 -40.88 -40.04 -5.40
C ASN A 144 -39.42 -40.19 -4.94
N ILE A 145 -38.67 -39.09 -4.83
CA ILE A 145 -37.30 -39.11 -4.32
C ILE A 145 -37.28 -39.51 -2.85
N ASP A 146 -38.14 -38.93 -2.01
CA ASP A 146 -38.24 -39.32 -0.59
C ASP A 146 -38.53 -40.82 -0.45
N ASN A 147 -39.49 -41.34 -1.21
CA ASN A 147 -39.84 -42.76 -1.23
C ASN A 147 -38.66 -43.65 -1.69
N GLN A 148 -37.90 -43.21 -2.71
CA GLN A 148 -36.69 -43.92 -3.17
C GLN A 148 -35.58 -43.94 -2.13
N LEU A 149 -35.50 -42.90 -1.30
CA LEU A 149 -34.57 -42.83 -0.16
C LEU A 149 -35.08 -43.63 1.05
N GLY A 150 -36.27 -44.22 1.00
CA GLY A 150 -36.87 -45.00 2.08
C GLY A 150 -37.59 -44.17 3.14
N TYR A 151 -37.91 -42.91 2.84
CA TYR A 151 -38.60 -42.00 3.75
C TYR A 151 -40.04 -41.75 3.29
N ASN A 152 -40.93 -41.46 4.25
CA ASN A 152 -42.25 -40.97 3.92
C ASN A 152 -42.15 -39.57 3.32
N SER A 153 -42.86 -39.31 2.22
CA SER A 153 -42.90 -37.99 1.61
C SER A 153 -43.29 -36.90 2.62
N GLN A 154 -42.46 -35.87 2.70
CA GLN A 154 -42.71 -34.68 3.51
C GLN A 154 -42.91 -33.46 2.58
N PRO A 155 -43.54 -32.38 3.09
CA PRO A 155 -43.67 -31.16 2.31
C PRO A 155 -42.30 -30.58 1.97
N SER A 156 -42.05 -30.35 0.69
CA SER A 156 -40.82 -29.73 0.19
C SER A 156 -41.01 -28.26 -0.16
N THR A 157 -39.91 -27.55 -0.30
CA THR A 157 -39.87 -26.17 -0.75
C THR A 157 -39.43 -26.13 -2.20
N VAL A 158 -40.24 -25.51 -3.06
CA VAL A 158 -39.87 -25.25 -4.45
C VAL A 158 -39.28 -23.86 -4.54
N GLY A 159 -38.10 -23.74 -5.12
CA GLY A 159 -37.40 -22.47 -5.28
C GLY A 159 -37.10 -22.15 -6.74
N VAL A 160 -37.16 -20.86 -7.07
CA VAL A 160 -36.59 -20.30 -8.30
C VAL A 160 -35.53 -19.30 -7.89
N ASN A 161 -34.26 -19.60 -8.16
CA ASN A 161 -33.17 -18.65 -7.99
C ASN A 161 -32.83 -18.04 -9.34
N VAL A 162 -32.65 -16.72 -9.38
CA VAL A 162 -32.25 -15.98 -10.56
C VAL A 162 -30.97 -15.23 -10.21
N THR A 163 -29.94 -15.43 -11.02
CA THR A 163 -28.65 -14.77 -10.87
C THR A 163 -28.39 -13.89 -12.09
N VAL A 164 -28.04 -12.63 -11.83
CA VAL A 164 -27.51 -11.71 -12.82
C VAL A 164 -26.01 -11.62 -12.66
N THR A 165 -25.28 -11.73 -13.78
CA THR A 165 -23.83 -11.66 -13.83
C THR A 165 -23.41 -10.64 -14.88
N ASN A 166 -22.52 -9.73 -14.49
CA ASN A 166 -21.79 -8.90 -15.44
C ASN A 166 -20.39 -9.53 -15.66
N PRO A 167 -20.17 -10.28 -16.77
CA PRO A 167 -18.89 -10.91 -17.06
C PRO A 167 -17.74 -9.91 -17.24
N ASN A 168 -18.00 -8.68 -17.68
CA ASN A 168 -16.96 -7.67 -17.89
C ASN A 168 -16.30 -7.25 -16.56
N HIS A 169 -17.05 -7.36 -15.45
CA HIS A 169 -16.60 -6.98 -14.11
C HIS A 169 -16.46 -8.17 -13.15
N SER A 170 -16.73 -9.40 -13.61
CA SER A 170 -16.71 -10.62 -12.79
C SER A 170 -17.54 -10.52 -11.49
N VAL A 171 -18.65 -9.80 -11.56
CA VAL A 171 -19.56 -9.55 -10.43
C VAL A 171 -20.91 -10.20 -10.73
N SER A 172 -21.54 -10.76 -9.70
CA SER A 172 -22.88 -11.35 -9.79
C SER A 172 -23.72 -11.02 -8.57
N SER A 173 -25.04 -11.05 -8.74
CA SER A 173 -26.03 -10.89 -7.67
C SER A 173 -27.19 -11.82 -7.96
N SER A 174 -27.83 -12.34 -6.90
CA SER A 174 -28.95 -13.26 -7.05
C SER A 174 -30.16 -12.82 -6.23
N THR A 175 -31.31 -13.31 -6.64
CA THR A 175 -32.61 -13.11 -6.00
C THR A 175 -33.42 -14.38 -6.18
N ASP A 176 -34.31 -14.68 -5.25
CA ASP A 176 -35.02 -15.94 -5.19
C ASP A 176 -36.51 -15.76 -4.90
N ILE A 177 -37.31 -16.73 -5.34
CA ILE A 177 -38.67 -16.95 -4.85
C ILE A 177 -38.72 -18.38 -4.33
N THR A 178 -39.26 -18.57 -3.14
CA THR A 178 -39.49 -19.89 -2.55
C THR A 178 -40.95 -20.09 -2.20
N ILE A 179 -41.41 -21.33 -2.41
CA ILE A 179 -42.80 -21.77 -2.22
C ILE A 179 -42.77 -23.02 -1.36
N SER A 180 -43.02 -22.83 -0.07
CA SER A 180 -43.06 -23.91 0.90
C SER A 180 -44.50 -24.41 1.05
N GLN A 181 -44.68 -25.72 0.89
CA GLN A 181 -45.96 -26.37 1.15
C GLN A 181 -46.09 -26.67 2.65
N GLY A 182 -47.18 -26.22 3.27
CA GLY A 182 -47.66 -26.73 4.55
C GLY A 182 -48.89 -27.60 4.35
N ASN A 183 -49.39 -28.22 5.42
CA ASN A 183 -50.51 -29.18 5.36
C ASN A 183 -51.77 -28.63 4.65
N GLU A 184 -52.07 -27.33 4.80
CA GLU A 184 -53.25 -26.67 4.21
C GLU A 184 -52.96 -25.25 3.69
N LYS A 185 -51.69 -24.84 3.68
CA LYS A 185 -51.28 -23.47 3.36
C LYS A 185 -49.98 -23.48 2.58
N TYR A 186 -49.82 -22.52 1.69
CA TYR A 186 -48.59 -22.27 0.96
C TYR A 186 -48.00 -20.96 1.45
N LEU A 187 -46.71 -20.98 1.77
CA LEU A 187 -45.95 -19.76 2.07
C LEU A 187 -45.11 -19.42 0.85
N ILE A 188 -45.28 -18.20 0.34
CA ILE A 188 -44.48 -17.66 -0.76
C ILE A 188 -43.58 -16.57 -0.19
N SER A 189 -42.27 -16.77 -0.29
CA SER A 189 -41.26 -15.82 0.15
C SER A 189 -40.51 -15.27 -1.05
N TYR A 190 -40.26 -13.97 -1.03
CA TYR A 190 -39.48 -13.26 -2.04
C TYR A 190 -38.15 -12.82 -1.42
N GLY A 191 -37.06 -13.15 -2.09
CA GLY A 191 -35.74 -12.63 -1.81
C GLY A 191 -35.65 -11.14 -2.10
N LYS A 192 -34.55 -10.53 -1.66
CA LYS A 192 -34.26 -9.13 -1.99
C LYS A 192 -33.99 -9.00 -3.50
N PRO A 193 -34.23 -7.81 -4.10
CA PRO A 193 -33.83 -7.56 -5.48
C PRO A 193 -32.33 -7.85 -5.67
N ALA A 194 -31.96 -8.42 -6.80
CA ALA A 194 -30.56 -8.56 -7.16
C ALA A 194 -30.07 -7.21 -7.70
N ASP A 195 -29.30 -6.50 -6.88
CA ASP A 195 -28.70 -5.22 -7.21
C ASP A 195 -27.20 -5.38 -7.47
N LEU A 196 -26.74 -4.82 -8.58
CA LEU A 196 -25.36 -4.93 -8.99
C LEU A 196 -24.84 -3.59 -9.51
N THR A 197 -23.68 -3.18 -9.02
CA THR A 197 -22.98 -1.95 -9.46
C THR A 197 -21.58 -2.30 -9.92
N GLY A 198 -21.23 -1.88 -11.14
CA GLY A 198 -19.87 -1.92 -11.68
C GLY A 198 -19.27 -0.51 -11.65
N THR A 199 -17.97 -0.44 -11.39
CA THR A 199 -17.19 0.80 -11.55
C THR A 199 -16.01 0.54 -12.48
N THR A 200 -15.81 1.41 -13.46
CA THR A 200 -14.57 1.47 -14.26
C THR A 200 -13.65 2.55 -13.74
N GLN A 201 -12.35 2.29 -13.84
CA GLN A 201 -11.33 3.32 -13.62
C GLN A 201 -11.01 3.98 -14.96
N LEU A 202 -11.38 5.25 -15.10
CA LEU A 202 -10.96 6.07 -16.23
C LEU A 202 -9.59 6.67 -15.94
N LYS A 203 -8.70 6.56 -16.92
CA LYS A 203 -7.39 7.23 -16.90
C LYS A 203 -7.59 8.66 -17.37
N ASP A 204 -7.55 9.61 -16.45
CA ASP A 204 -7.51 11.04 -16.76
C ASP A 204 -6.06 11.52 -16.68
N SER A 205 -5.57 12.15 -17.75
CA SER A 205 -4.21 12.71 -17.82
C SER A 205 -4.33 14.23 -17.93
N TYR A 206 -3.87 14.95 -16.92
CA TYR A 206 -3.86 16.41 -16.93
C TYR A 206 -2.44 16.96 -16.78
N GLY A 207 -2.17 18.03 -17.52
CA GLY A 207 -0.94 18.81 -17.47
C GLY A 207 -0.91 19.85 -18.60
N HIS A 208 -0.14 20.93 -18.44
CA HIS A 208 0.05 21.93 -19.50
C HIS A 208 1.32 21.61 -20.30
N ARG A 209 1.23 21.59 -21.63
CA ARG A 209 2.41 21.44 -22.51
C ARG A 209 3.35 22.64 -22.36
N PRO A 210 4.68 22.46 -22.48
CA PRO A 210 5.40 21.23 -22.86
C PRO A 210 5.67 20.28 -21.69
N PHE A 211 5.56 18.97 -21.95
CA PHE A 211 5.84 17.93 -20.95
C PHE A 211 7.24 17.37 -21.12
N VAL A 212 7.95 17.20 -20.01
CA VAL A 212 9.22 16.50 -19.98
C VAL A 212 8.99 15.01 -19.71
N ASN A 213 9.23 14.19 -20.74
CA ASN A 213 9.13 12.72 -20.70
C ASN A 213 10.32 12.06 -19.97
N ILE A 214 10.95 12.77 -19.02
CA ILE A 214 12.06 12.26 -18.21
C ILE A 214 11.52 12.02 -16.81
N PRO A 215 11.53 10.77 -16.29
CA PRO A 215 11.10 10.48 -14.93
C PRO A 215 11.78 11.37 -13.89
N ILE A 216 11.00 11.90 -12.92
CA ILE A 216 11.48 12.82 -11.87
C ILE A 216 12.69 12.25 -11.10
N ILE A 217 12.75 10.93 -10.98
CA ILE A 217 13.82 10.21 -10.27
C ILE A 217 15.20 10.50 -10.87
N TYR A 218 15.30 10.71 -12.18
CA TYR A 218 16.56 11.06 -12.83
C TYR A 218 17.02 12.47 -12.47
N GLY A 219 16.09 13.41 -12.29
CA GLY A 219 16.39 14.75 -11.76
C GLY A 219 17.05 14.65 -10.39
N TYR A 220 16.42 13.91 -9.46
CA TYR A 220 16.97 13.69 -8.11
C TYR A 220 18.33 13.00 -8.10
N ILE A 221 18.53 11.97 -8.95
CA ILE A 221 19.81 11.27 -9.05
C ILE A 221 20.92 12.23 -9.48
N VAL A 222 20.69 13.04 -10.52
CA VAL A 222 21.67 14.00 -11.03
C VAL A 222 21.98 15.07 -9.99
N THR A 223 20.97 15.60 -9.30
CA THR A 223 21.17 16.60 -8.24
C THR A 223 22.01 16.03 -7.09
N LEU A 224 21.73 14.80 -6.65
CA LEU A 224 22.49 14.14 -5.57
C LEU A 224 23.97 13.95 -5.93
N LEU A 225 24.25 13.52 -7.16
CA LEU A 225 25.62 13.36 -7.65
C LEU A 225 26.37 14.69 -7.72
N ALA A 226 25.70 15.74 -8.19
CA ALA A 226 26.29 17.07 -8.27
C ALA A 226 26.59 17.67 -6.88
N VAL A 227 25.68 17.50 -5.91
CA VAL A 227 25.90 17.95 -4.52
C VAL A 227 27.06 17.20 -3.87
N THR A 228 27.12 15.88 -4.02
CA THR A 228 28.22 15.08 -3.45
C THR A 228 29.58 15.44 -4.06
N ALA A 229 29.64 15.67 -5.37
CA ALA A 229 30.84 16.17 -6.04
C ALA A 229 31.29 17.56 -5.53
N LEU A 230 30.33 18.47 -5.30
CA LEU A 230 30.60 19.80 -4.75
C LEU A 230 31.21 19.72 -3.35
N VAL A 231 30.62 18.92 -2.46
CA VAL A 231 31.12 18.71 -1.10
C VAL A 231 32.53 18.15 -1.12
N PHE A 232 32.79 17.15 -1.96
CA PHE A 232 34.11 16.56 -2.11
C PHE A 232 35.17 17.58 -2.57
N LEU A 233 34.81 18.45 -3.52
CA LEU A 233 35.67 19.54 -3.98
C LEU A 233 35.97 20.56 -2.88
N ILE A 234 34.95 20.95 -2.10
CA ILE A 234 35.11 21.89 -0.98
C ILE A 234 36.05 21.31 0.09
N VAL A 235 35.84 20.05 0.49
CA VAL A 235 36.69 19.36 1.48
C VAL A 235 38.13 19.23 0.97
N SER A 236 38.30 18.89 -0.32
CA SER A 236 39.61 18.78 -0.95
C SER A 236 40.33 20.14 -1.09
N TYR A 237 39.57 21.23 -1.24
CA TYR A 237 40.12 22.58 -1.37
C TYR A 237 40.52 23.20 -0.02
N ILE A 238 39.68 23.03 1.00
CA ILE A 238 39.90 23.60 2.34
C ILE A 238 40.94 22.78 3.12
N GLY A 239 41.07 21.48 2.82
CA GLY A 239 41.96 20.58 3.53
C GLY A 239 41.42 20.23 4.92
N LEU A 240 41.61 18.97 5.33
CA LEU A 240 41.30 18.57 6.70
C LEU A 240 42.29 19.27 7.66
N PRO A 241 41.83 19.84 8.79
CA PRO A 241 42.73 20.48 9.75
C PRO A 241 43.77 19.47 10.22
N ARG A 242 45.06 19.80 10.02
CA ARG A 242 46.17 18.97 10.51
C ARG A 242 46.14 18.96 12.04
N LYS A 243 46.19 17.76 12.64
CA LYS A 243 46.34 17.57 14.08
C LYS A 243 47.68 18.17 14.53
N LYS A 244 47.65 19.24 15.34
CA LYS A 244 48.87 19.87 15.89
C LYS A 244 49.67 18.86 16.71
N ASN A 245 50.98 18.86 16.57
CA ASN A 245 51.86 17.94 17.31
C ASN A 245 51.92 18.35 18.79
N LYS A 246 51.94 17.40 19.74
CA LYS A 246 52.01 17.70 21.19
C LYS A 246 53.21 18.56 21.57
N MET A 247 54.32 18.43 20.84
CA MET A 247 55.52 19.28 21.01
C MET A 247 55.25 20.75 20.68
N GLU A 248 54.49 21.02 19.60
CA GLU A 248 54.09 22.39 19.23
C GLU A 248 53.15 23.00 20.25
N VAL A 249 52.33 22.16 20.92
CA VAL A 249 51.45 22.62 22.02
C VAL A 249 52.29 23.03 23.23
N ILE A 250 53.25 22.21 23.66
CA ILE A 250 54.12 22.52 24.81
C ILE A 250 54.98 23.76 24.56
N LEU A 251 55.63 23.86 23.39
CA LEU A 251 56.43 25.02 23.02
C LEU A 251 55.56 26.29 22.86
N GLY A 252 54.29 26.15 22.50
CA GLY A 252 53.36 27.28 22.41
C GLY A 252 52.86 27.76 23.78
N GLU A 253 52.72 26.85 24.75
CA GLU A 253 52.14 27.15 26.07
C GLU A 253 53.19 27.56 27.11
N TYR A 254 54.40 27.00 27.04
CA TYR A 254 55.50 27.23 27.99
C TYR A 254 56.77 27.80 27.33
N GLY A 255 56.67 28.27 26.09
CA GLY A 255 57.83 28.69 25.29
C GLY A 255 58.62 29.85 25.88
N ASP A 256 57.99 30.69 26.69
CA ASP A 256 58.62 31.79 27.45
C ASP A 256 59.49 31.30 28.61
N ARG A 257 59.27 30.06 29.07
CA ARG A 257 59.97 29.46 30.21
C ARG A 257 61.05 28.45 29.81
N ILE A 258 61.13 28.12 28.51
CA ILE A 258 62.02 27.09 27.98
C ILE A 258 63.26 27.73 27.36
N ILE A 259 64.43 27.27 27.79
CA ILE A 259 65.73 27.65 27.21
C ILE A 259 66.22 26.50 26.33
N ASP A 260 66.39 26.77 25.04
CA ASP A 260 66.98 25.79 24.13
C ASP A 260 68.49 25.69 24.33
N ILE A 261 68.99 24.47 24.51
CA ILE A 261 70.43 24.20 24.60
C ILE A 261 70.80 23.00 23.74
N ASP A 262 72.07 22.95 23.30
CA ASP A 262 72.56 21.88 22.43
C ASP A 262 73.07 20.65 23.18
N VAL A 263 73.51 20.81 24.44
CA VAL A 263 74.18 19.75 25.21
C VAL A 263 73.76 19.79 26.68
N MET A 264 73.50 18.62 27.23
CA MET A 264 73.13 18.43 28.63
C MET A 264 74.34 18.59 29.58
N PRO A 265 74.21 19.27 30.73
CA PRO A 265 75.29 19.35 31.71
C PRO A 265 75.58 17.99 32.36
N LYS A 266 76.82 17.78 32.78
CA LYS A 266 77.24 16.54 33.45
C LYS A 266 76.54 16.39 34.80
N GLY A 267 75.86 15.27 35.01
CA GLY A 267 75.13 14.98 36.23
C GLY A 267 74.45 13.61 36.21
N GLY A 268 73.92 13.16 37.35
CA GLY A 268 73.10 11.96 37.45
C GLY A 268 71.75 12.16 36.76
N ILE A 269 71.27 11.15 36.03
CA ILE A 269 70.00 11.25 35.30
C ILE A 269 68.86 10.68 36.15
N VAL A 270 67.80 11.48 36.33
CA VAL A 270 66.55 11.07 36.97
C VAL A 270 65.42 11.24 35.95
N ARG A 271 64.70 10.17 35.64
CA ARG A 271 63.58 10.24 34.70
C ARG A 271 62.31 10.70 35.43
N VAL A 272 61.56 11.57 34.76
CA VAL A 272 60.29 12.13 35.23
C VAL A 272 59.16 11.59 34.35
N ASP A 273 58.01 11.28 34.94
CA ASP A 273 56.92 10.58 34.25
C ASP A 273 56.05 11.51 33.39
N SER A 274 56.05 12.81 33.69
CA SER A 274 55.28 13.81 32.94
C SER A 274 56.00 15.15 32.79
N PHE A 275 55.66 15.88 31.72
CA PHE A 275 56.16 17.25 31.54
C PHE A 275 55.66 18.21 32.63
N GLU A 276 54.44 17.98 33.16
CA GLU A 276 53.88 18.79 34.25
C GLU A 276 54.71 18.66 35.54
N GLU A 277 55.18 17.46 35.84
CA GLU A 277 56.08 17.22 36.97
C GLU A 277 57.43 17.90 36.77
N LEU A 278 57.91 17.97 35.51
CA LEU A 278 59.11 18.72 35.18
C LEU A 278 58.93 20.24 35.42
N ILE A 279 57.78 20.80 35.09
CA ILE A 279 57.44 22.19 35.40
C ILE A 279 57.42 22.41 36.92
N LYS A 280 56.78 21.52 37.67
CA LYS A 280 56.71 21.60 39.15
C LYS A 280 58.10 21.58 39.78
N LEU A 281 59.03 20.79 39.24
CA LEU A 281 60.42 20.75 39.69
C LEU A 281 61.17 22.04 39.34
N SER A 282 60.95 22.60 38.14
CA SER A 282 61.49 23.93 37.76
C SER A 282 61.00 25.01 38.71
N ASP A 283 59.71 25.02 39.05
CA ASP A 283 59.11 25.98 39.99
C ASP A 283 59.64 25.79 41.41
N ALA A 284 59.76 24.55 41.88
CA ALA A 284 60.21 24.23 43.24
C ALA A 284 61.69 24.54 43.49
N TYR A 285 62.55 24.31 42.50
CA TYR A 285 63.98 24.59 42.61
C TYR A 285 64.37 25.98 42.11
N HIS A 286 63.43 26.75 41.54
CA HIS A 286 63.69 28.01 40.84
C HIS A 286 64.74 27.88 39.73
N GLU A 287 64.76 26.72 39.05
CA GLU A 287 65.70 26.39 37.98
C GLU A 287 65.01 26.46 36.61
N PRO A 288 65.71 26.88 35.54
CA PRO A 288 65.13 26.97 34.21
C PRO A 288 64.80 25.60 33.59
N LEU A 289 63.75 25.57 32.75
CA LEU A 289 63.42 24.42 31.90
C LEU A 289 64.30 24.46 30.65
N PHE A 290 65.03 23.39 30.39
CA PHE A 290 65.87 23.27 29.21
C PHE A 290 65.24 22.33 28.19
N ASN A 291 65.42 22.64 26.90
CA ASN A 291 65.02 21.79 25.79
C ASN A 291 66.21 21.46 24.90
N ILE A 292 66.42 20.18 24.64
CA ILE A 292 67.41 19.67 23.68
C ILE A 292 66.65 19.27 22.42
N ARG A 293 66.54 20.21 21.47
CA ARG A 293 65.74 20.03 20.23
C ARG A 293 66.13 18.80 19.43
N ARG A 294 67.42 18.43 19.40
CA ARG A 294 67.93 17.27 18.66
C ARG A 294 67.47 15.94 19.26
N GLU A 295 67.27 15.91 20.57
CA GLU A 295 66.92 14.70 21.31
C GLU A 295 65.42 14.65 21.67
N ASN A 296 64.65 15.69 21.28
CA ASN A 296 63.26 15.89 21.69
C ASN A 296 63.12 15.68 23.20
N MET A 297 63.87 16.41 24.00
CA MET A 297 63.96 16.16 25.43
C MET A 297 63.87 17.46 26.22
N PHE A 298 63.09 17.43 27.30
CA PHE A 298 63.05 18.52 28.28
C PHE A 298 63.71 18.08 29.58
N PHE A 299 64.41 18.99 30.24
CA PHE A 299 64.99 18.68 31.55
C PHE A 299 65.15 19.91 32.46
N VAL A 300 65.35 19.65 33.75
CA VAL A 300 65.73 20.62 34.79
C VAL A 300 66.98 20.09 35.50
N SER A 301 67.98 20.95 35.71
CA SER A 301 69.25 20.58 36.36
C SER A 301 69.32 21.19 37.75
N HIS A 302 69.49 20.37 38.79
CA HIS A 302 69.63 20.80 40.17
C HIS A 302 70.52 19.83 40.96
N ASP A 303 71.44 20.32 41.80
CA ASP A 303 72.34 19.49 42.64
C ASP A 303 73.05 18.34 41.90
N PHE A 304 73.65 18.65 40.73
CA PHE A 304 74.32 17.67 39.86
C PHE A 304 73.41 16.52 39.39
N LYS A 305 72.09 16.68 39.48
CA LYS A 305 71.09 15.78 38.91
C LYS A 305 70.33 16.48 37.82
N ASN A 306 70.01 15.72 36.79
CA ASN A 306 69.20 16.16 35.69
C ASN A 306 67.89 15.38 35.68
N TYR A 307 66.79 16.08 35.92
CA TYR A 307 65.44 15.56 35.87
C TYR A 307 64.95 15.63 34.42
N ILE A 308 64.71 14.50 33.78
CA ILE A 308 64.46 14.41 32.34
C ILE A 308 63.04 13.94 32.05
N PHE A 309 62.34 14.67 31.20
CA PHE A 309 61.18 14.19 30.46
C PHE A 309 61.59 13.94 29.00
N PRO A 310 61.75 12.68 28.56
CA PRO A 310 61.91 12.40 27.14
C PRO A 310 60.62 12.86 26.47
N GLY A 311 60.73 13.83 25.56
CA GLY A 311 59.60 14.33 24.80
C GLY A 311 58.92 13.18 24.04
N PHE A 312 57.76 13.48 23.47
CA PHE A 312 56.94 12.51 22.76
C PHE A 312 57.59 12.09 21.42
N GLY A 313 58.74 11.44 21.49
CA GLY A 313 59.31 10.68 20.41
C GLY A 313 58.55 9.37 20.29
N ASP A 314 58.02 9.10 19.10
CA ASP A 314 57.53 7.78 18.74
C ASP A 314 58.61 6.76 19.13
N LYS A 315 58.24 5.78 19.96
CA LYS A 315 59.00 4.54 20.03
C LYS A 315 59.10 4.03 18.58
N LYS A 316 60.28 4.10 18.00
CA LYS A 316 60.61 3.25 16.85
C LYS A 316 60.53 1.79 17.28
#